data_AF-A0A353Q1T5-F1
#
_entry.id   AF-A0A353Q1T5-F1
#
_cell.length_a   1.000
_cell.length_b   1.000
_cell.length_c   1.000
_cell.angle_alpha   90.00
_cell.angle_beta   90.00
_cell.angle_gamma   90.00
#
_symmetry.space_group_name_H-M   'P 1'
#
loop_
_entity.id
_entity.type
_entity.pdbx_description
1 polymer ?
#
loop_
_entity_poly.entity_id
_entity_poly.type
_entity_poly.pdbx_seq_one_letter_code
_entity_poly.pdbx_strand_id
1 'polypeptide(L)'
;MMITNYSELNKIINSNITKGIFLVCGNEKYLIDKSIELFQNMICNFHELNYITLDGHNLNKEIIEDACETLPFMTSFKIVYIKDMDILKKASSKGGEKAEKRYKENAEIENYLLELCEKQPEGLILLISVDGEENEKNKLIITIKNNHYLVKYKYLKGEDLNKAVLNMFSKNNKSINRADLTYLISKTGNSLYEIQLEVDKLCAYKMDEPNITKHDIDLIVHKGIEDNIFKMVDYISKKDAQNAVSILDNLLYQNENHLRILGMIIRQFRMLLLTKLCLDKRLSFNDIKKYLNTKSDFQVQNFISLAKNFDIKSIANSLRCCLNTDMNIKTGNCNPNMALEMLVIELCK
;
A
#
# COMPACT_ATOMS: atom_id res chain seq x y z
N MET A 1 12.67 22.00 6.28
CA MET A 1 12.86 20.84 7.17
C MET A 1 12.30 19.58 6.52
N MET A 2 13.11 18.52 6.43
CA MET A 2 12.67 17.24 5.87
C MET A 2 12.35 16.26 7.01
N ILE A 3 11.13 15.73 7.01
CA ILE A 3 10.61 14.78 7.99
C ILE A 3 10.42 13.45 7.30
N THR A 4 10.99 12.38 7.86
CA THR A 4 10.92 11.02 7.29
C THR A 4 10.15 10.06 8.18
N ASN A 5 9.77 10.48 9.39
CA ASN A 5 9.10 9.65 10.39
C ASN A 5 7.80 10.30 10.87
N TYR A 6 6.74 9.49 10.96
CA TYR A 6 5.43 9.90 11.47
C TYR A 6 5.49 10.43 12.92
N SER A 7 6.34 9.83 13.77
CA SER A 7 6.48 10.28 15.16
C SER A 7 7.03 11.71 15.26
N GLU A 8 7.93 12.09 14.36
CA GLU A 8 8.50 13.44 14.31
C GLU A 8 7.45 14.46 13.86
N LEU A 9 6.66 14.14 12.82
CA LEU A 9 5.53 14.98 12.42
C LEU A 9 4.54 15.16 13.57
N ASN A 10 4.18 14.08 14.27
CA ASN A 10 3.25 14.16 15.39
C ASN A 10 3.78 15.06 16.53
N LYS A 11 5.09 15.02 16.82
CA LYS A 11 5.70 15.94 17.81
C LYS A 11 5.60 17.40 17.38
N ILE A 12 5.86 17.68 16.11
CA ILE A 12 5.77 19.02 15.51
C ILE A 12 4.33 19.53 15.57
N ILE A 13 3.36 18.69 15.21
CA ILE A 13 1.93 18.99 15.32
C ILE A 13 1.52 19.30 16.76
N ASN A 14 1.98 18.50 17.73
CA ASN A 14 1.67 18.69 19.15
C ASN A 14 2.38 19.90 19.79
N SER A 15 3.28 20.59 19.09
CA SER A 15 3.87 21.84 19.58
C SER A 15 3.00 23.08 19.31
N ASN A 16 1.69 22.89 19.09
CA ASN A 16 0.68 23.94 18.86
C ASN A 16 1.03 24.88 17.69
N ILE A 17 1.33 24.30 16.53
CA ILE A 17 1.55 25.09 15.31
C ILE A 17 0.25 25.74 14.85
N THR A 18 0.31 27.02 14.52
CA THR A 18 -0.82 27.81 14.01
C THR A 18 -0.60 28.32 12.58
N LYS A 19 0.57 28.07 12.00
CA LYS A 19 0.87 28.40 10.60
C LYS A 19 1.97 27.53 10.02
N GLY A 20 1.98 27.35 8.71
CA GLY A 20 3.08 26.68 8.01
C GLY A 20 2.62 25.91 6.78
N ILE A 21 3.59 25.48 5.98
CA ILE A 21 3.34 24.72 4.76
C ILE A 21 3.89 23.31 4.91
N PHE A 22 3.05 22.33 4.62
CA PHE A 22 3.35 20.91 4.75
C PHE A 22 3.10 20.22 3.43
N LEU A 23 4.15 19.64 2.85
CA LEU A 23 4.03 18.73 1.71
C LEU A 23 4.21 17.29 2.21
N VAL A 24 3.16 16.49 2.12
CA VAL A 24 3.15 15.07 2.50
C VAL A 24 3.16 14.21 1.25
N CYS A 25 4.23 13.46 1.03
CA CYS A 25 4.41 12.66 -0.17
C CYS A 25 5.09 11.31 0.11
N GLY A 26 5.13 10.45 -0.91
CA GLY A 26 5.89 9.22 -0.91
C GLY A 26 5.08 7.97 -1.24
N ASN A 27 5.64 6.81 -0.91
CA ASN A 27 5.16 5.52 -1.40
C ASN A 27 4.28 4.79 -0.37
N GLU A 28 4.37 5.16 0.91
CA GLU A 28 3.63 4.53 2.01
C GLU A 28 2.33 5.29 2.28
N LYS A 29 1.27 4.91 1.57
CA LYS A 29 -0.03 5.58 1.60
C LYS A 29 -0.68 5.59 2.99
N TYR A 30 -0.51 4.52 3.77
CA TYR A 30 -1.04 4.44 5.14
C TYR A 30 -0.53 5.58 6.02
N LEU A 31 0.77 5.90 5.95
CA LEU A 31 1.35 6.98 6.74
C LEU A 31 0.92 8.36 6.22
N ILE A 32 0.74 8.52 4.91
CA ILE A 32 0.21 9.76 4.32
C ILE A 32 -1.20 10.03 4.86
N ASP A 33 -2.08 9.04 4.79
CA ASP A 33 -3.47 9.15 5.24
C ASP A 33 -3.54 9.40 6.75
N LYS A 34 -2.73 8.69 7.55
CA LYS A 34 -2.61 8.96 9.00
C LYS A 34 -2.09 10.36 9.32
N SER A 35 -1.23 10.93 8.48
CA SER A 35 -0.74 12.30 8.65
C SER A 35 -1.81 13.33 8.32
N ILE A 36 -2.60 13.09 7.26
CA ILE A 36 -3.75 13.95 6.93
C ILE A 36 -4.78 13.90 8.06
N GLU A 37 -5.06 12.72 8.62
CA GLU A 37 -5.93 12.57 9.81
C GLU A 37 -5.40 13.37 11.02
N LEU A 38 -4.09 13.44 11.25
CA LEU A 38 -3.53 14.27 12.33
C LEU A 38 -3.89 15.75 12.15
N PHE A 39 -3.78 16.27 10.93
CA PHE A 39 -4.15 17.66 10.63
C PHE A 39 -5.66 17.89 10.77
N GLN A 40 -6.49 16.96 10.31
CA GLN A 40 -7.95 17.04 10.49
C GLN A 40 -8.33 17.12 11.97
N ASN A 41 -7.72 16.27 12.79
CA ASN A 41 -7.97 16.21 14.23
C ASN A 41 -7.47 17.45 15.01
N MET A 42 -6.68 18.34 14.40
CA MET A 42 -6.34 19.63 15.02
C MET A 42 -7.54 20.58 15.11
N ILE A 43 -8.51 20.46 14.19
CA ILE A 43 -9.67 21.33 14.13
C ILE A 43 -10.81 20.70 14.93
N CYS A 44 -10.95 21.10 16.19
CA CYS A 44 -11.98 20.57 17.07
C CYS A 44 -13.39 21.17 16.81
N ASN A 45 -13.46 22.42 16.37
CA ASN A 45 -14.70 23.18 16.21
C ASN A 45 -14.79 23.83 14.83
N PHE A 46 -16.03 23.99 14.32
CA PHE A 46 -16.30 24.62 13.03
C PHE A 46 -15.50 24.02 11.88
N HIS A 47 -15.40 22.69 11.83
CA HIS A 47 -14.54 21.95 10.91
C HIS A 47 -14.79 22.33 9.44
N GLU A 48 -16.04 22.45 9.03
CA GLU A 48 -16.41 22.82 7.65
C GLU A 48 -15.93 24.22 7.24
N LEU A 49 -15.74 25.14 8.20
CA LEU A 49 -15.28 26.51 7.95
C LEU A 49 -13.76 26.64 8.04
N ASN A 50 -13.11 25.77 8.80
CA ASN A 50 -11.68 25.85 9.11
C ASN A 50 -10.83 24.73 8.49
N TYR A 51 -11.43 23.74 7.83
CA TYR A 51 -10.73 22.69 7.09
C TYR A 51 -11.27 22.62 5.66
N ILE A 52 -10.61 23.31 4.75
CA ILE A 52 -11.02 23.42 3.34
C ILE A 52 -10.24 22.40 2.53
N THR A 53 -10.92 21.43 1.92
CA THR A 53 -10.29 20.45 1.02
C THR A 53 -10.47 20.84 -0.44
N LEU A 54 -9.38 20.90 -1.18
CA LEU A 54 -9.33 21.18 -2.61
C LEU A 54 -8.83 19.95 -3.38
N ASP A 55 -9.45 19.64 -4.52
CA ASP A 55 -9.02 18.56 -5.40
C ASP A 55 -7.86 19.02 -6.30
N GLY A 56 -6.68 18.45 -6.07
CA GLY A 56 -5.43 18.75 -6.78
C GLY A 56 -5.45 18.45 -8.29
N HIS A 57 -6.40 17.65 -8.77
CA HIS A 57 -6.60 17.39 -10.19
C HIS A 57 -7.36 18.51 -10.91
N ASN A 58 -8.18 19.28 -10.17
CA ASN A 58 -9.07 20.30 -10.68
C ASN A 58 -8.83 21.64 -9.96
N LEU A 59 -7.58 22.11 -9.99
CA LEU A 59 -7.19 23.38 -9.40
C LEU A 59 -7.06 24.48 -10.47
N ASN A 60 -7.47 25.68 -10.08
CA ASN A 60 -6.99 26.93 -10.68
C ASN A 60 -6.43 27.82 -9.56
N LYS A 61 -5.77 28.92 -9.94
CA LYS A 61 -5.20 29.87 -8.98
C LYS A 61 -6.26 30.52 -8.08
N GLU A 62 -7.38 30.94 -8.67
CA GLU A 62 -8.48 31.65 -7.99
C GLU A 62 -9.07 30.84 -6.82
N ILE A 63 -9.31 29.52 -7.02
CA ILE A 63 -9.84 28.64 -5.98
C ILE A 63 -8.89 28.56 -4.78
N ILE A 64 -7.57 28.52 -5.02
CA ILE A 64 -6.58 28.47 -3.95
C ILE A 64 -6.51 29.83 -3.25
N GLU A 65 -6.57 30.93 -3.99
CA GLU A 65 -6.63 32.29 -3.45
C GLU A 65 -7.83 32.47 -2.51
N ASP A 66 -9.04 32.18 -2.99
CA ASP A 66 -10.28 32.28 -2.20
C ASP A 66 -10.18 31.42 -0.92
N ALA A 67 -9.66 30.20 -1.05
CA ALA A 67 -9.50 29.30 0.07
C ALA A 67 -8.42 29.76 1.06
N CYS A 68 -7.35 30.44 0.62
CA CYS A 68 -6.24 30.87 1.48
C CYS A 68 -6.48 32.25 2.12
N GLU A 69 -7.16 33.16 1.45
CA GLU A 69 -7.35 34.55 1.89
C GLU A 69 -8.45 34.73 2.94
N THR A 70 -9.39 33.78 3.05
CA THR A 70 -10.42 33.80 4.10
C THR A 70 -9.81 33.74 5.51
N LEU A 71 -10.35 34.47 6.48
CA LEU A 71 -9.82 34.39 7.85
C LEU A 71 -10.30 33.11 8.55
N PRO A 72 -9.50 32.52 9.46
CA PRO A 72 -9.98 31.47 10.36
C PRO A 72 -11.23 31.91 11.12
N PHE A 73 -12.22 31.02 11.24
CA PHE A 73 -13.49 31.31 11.89
C PHE A 73 -13.48 30.84 13.34
N MET A 74 -13.47 31.79 14.29
CA MET A 74 -13.49 31.53 15.74
C MET A 74 -12.39 30.57 16.25
N THR A 75 -11.29 30.45 15.51
CA THR A 75 -10.10 29.64 15.85
C THR A 75 -8.84 30.46 15.60
N SER A 76 -7.69 29.99 16.12
CA SER A 76 -6.39 30.64 15.89
C SER A 76 -5.79 30.32 14.52
N PHE A 77 -6.29 29.29 13.83
CA PHE A 77 -5.85 28.90 12.50
C PHE A 77 -6.92 28.13 11.73
N LYS A 78 -6.74 28.07 10.40
CA LYS A 78 -7.45 27.18 9.49
C LYS A 78 -6.45 26.34 8.70
N ILE A 79 -6.93 25.23 8.14
CA ILE A 79 -6.17 24.33 7.29
C ILE A 79 -6.79 24.34 5.90
N VAL A 80 -5.97 24.66 4.90
CA VAL A 80 -6.31 24.45 3.49
C VAL A 80 -5.56 23.22 3.02
N TYR A 81 -6.29 22.17 2.71
CA TYR A 81 -5.74 20.90 2.25
C TYR A 81 -5.92 20.74 0.74
N ILE A 82 -4.81 20.75 0.01
CA ILE A 82 -4.76 20.39 -1.41
C ILE A 82 -4.47 18.89 -1.52
N LYS A 83 -5.52 18.14 -1.91
CA LYS A 83 -5.45 16.70 -2.07
C LYS A 83 -4.88 16.30 -3.42
N ASP A 84 -3.82 15.53 -3.40
CA ASP A 84 -3.20 14.89 -4.57
C ASP A 84 -2.86 15.86 -5.73
N MET A 85 -1.85 16.68 -5.51
CA MET A 85 -1.46 17.72 -6.46
C MET A 85 -0.63 17.16 -7.62
N ASP A 86 -1.24 17.01 -8.80
CA ASP A 86 -0.59 16.44 -9.99
C ASP A 86 0.64 17.23 -10.47
N ILE A 87 0.65 18.55 -10.29
CA ILE A 87 1.76 19.44 -10.70
C ILE A 87 3.09 19.02 -10.07
N LEU A 88 3.02 18.42 -8.87
CA LEU A 88 4.19 18.02 -8.08
C LEU A 88 4.63 16.59 -8.34
N LYS A 89 3.88 15.80 -9.12
CA LYS A 89 4.23 14.42 -9.46
C LYS A 89 5.36 14.36 -10.50
N LYS A 90 6.15 13.30 -10.47
CA LYS A 90 7.04 12.98 -11.61
C LYS A 90 6.19 12.74 -12.85
N ALA A 91 6.44 13.51 -13.91
CA ALA A 91 5.67 13.43 -15.15
C ALA A 91 5.72 12.01 -15.76
N SER A 92 4.54 11.43 -16.02
CA SER A 92 4.39 10.33 -16.97
C SER A 92 4.22 10.93 -18.37
N SER A 93 5.22 10.75 -19.22
CA SER A 93 5.33 11.33 -20.56
C SER A 93 4.14 10.99 -21.47
N LYS A 94 3.20 11.94 -21.65
CA LYS A 94 2.33 12.03 -22.84
C LYS A 94 2.07 13.50 -23.19
N GLY A 95 2.81 13.99 -24.19
CA GLY A 95 2.70 15.34 -24.75
C GLY A 95 1.63 15.46 -25.83
N GLY A 96 0.91 16.57 -25.83
CA GLY A 96 -0.06 17.02 -26.83
C GLY A 96 -0.48 18.46 -26.54
N GLU A 97 -1.22 19.14 -27.41
CA GLU A 97 -1.59 20.57 -27.26
C GLU A 97 -2.33 20.91 -25.96
N LYS A 98 -3.08 19.96 -25.37
CA LYS A 98 -3.69 20.09 -24.02
C LYS A 98 -2.65 20.21 -22.90
N ALA A 99 -1.39 19.85 -23.15
CA ALA A 99 -0.29 19.95 -22.20
C ALA A 99 0.24 21.39 -22.09
N GLU A 100 0.20 22.21 -23.15
CA GLU A 100 0.71 23.58 -23.11
C GLU A 100 -0.19 24.53 -22.31
N LYS A 101 -1.53 24.42 -22.47
CA LYS A 101 -2.48 25.17 -21.65
C LYS A 101 -2.39 24.78 -20.18
N ARG A 102 -2.34 23.48 -19.90
CA ARG A 102 -2.07 22.95 -18.55
C ARG A 102 -0.74 23.42 -18.00
N TYR A 103 0.30 23.53 -18.82
CA TYR A 103 1.62 24.01 -18.36
C TYR A 103 1.59 25.47 -17.89
N LYS A 104 0.85 26.35 -18.59
CA LYS A 104 0.70 27.75 -18.16
C LYS A 104 -0.16 27.88 -16.90
N GLU A 105 -1.32 27.23 -16.85
CA GLU A 105 -2.18 27.21 -15.65
C GLU A 105 -1.42 26.64 -14.44
N ASN A 106 -0.62 25.59 -14.64
CA ASN A 106 0.23 25.02 -13.59
C ASN A 106 1.31 25.99 -13.11
N ALA A 107 1.88 26.81 -14.00
CA ALA A 107 2.91 27.78 -13.64
C ALA A 107 2.35 28.93 -12.77
N GLU A 108 1.12 29.37 -13.04
CA GLU A 108 0.43 30.38 -12.22
C GLU A 108 0.15 29.87 -10.81
N ILE A 109 -0.32 28.62 -10.69
CA ILE A 109 -0.52 27.94 -9.41
C ILE A 109 0.82 27.79 -8.66
N GLU A 110 1.88 27.32 -9.33
CA GLU A 110 3.19 27.15 -8.71
C GLU A 110 3.76 28.48 -8.20
N ASN A 111 3.64 29.56 -8.98
CA ASN A 111 4.06 30.89 -8.56
C ASN A 111 3.29 31.40 -7.34
N TYR A 112 1.96 31.23 -7.32
CA TYR A 112 1.15 31.64 -6.17
C TYR A 112 1.50 30.86 -4.90
N LEU A 113 1.71 29.55 -5.01
CA LEU A 113 2.15 28.73 -3.87
C LEU A 113 3.56 29.12 -3.38
N LEU A 114 4.46 29.51 -4.29
CA LEU A 114 5.76 30.07 -3.92
C LEU A 114 5.61 31.40 -3.16
N GLU A 115 4.71 32.29 -3.59
CA GLU A 115 4.41 33.52 -2.84
C GLU A 115 3.86 33.22 -1.44
N LEU A 116 2.97 32.23 -1.28
CA LEU A 116 2.50 31.80 0.03
C LEU A 116 3.63 31.25 0.90
N CYS A 117 4.59 30.54 0.29
CA CYS A 117 5.79 30.07 0.98
C CYS A 117 6.63 31.22 1.54
N GLU A 118 6.67 32.36 0.86
CA GLU A 118 7.41 33.55 1.29
C GLU A 118 6.61 34.37 2.32
N LYS A 119 5.32 34.62 2.07
CA LYS A 119 4.45 35.45 2.92
C LYS A 119 4.12 34.80 4.27
N GLN A 120 3.89 33.49 4.29
CA GLN A 120 3.48 32.71 5.46
C GLN A 120 2.34 33.38 6.29
N PRO A 121 1.13 33.51 5.71
CA PRO A 121 0.02 34.18 6.38
C PRO A 121 -0.22 33.62 7.79
N GLU A 122 -0.46 34.51 8.75
CA GLU A 122 -0.77 34.10 10.12
C GLU A 122 -2.11 33.35 10.17
N GLY A 123 -2.17 32.27 10.96
CA GLY A 123 -3.37 31.45 11.07
C GLY A 123 -3.65 30.56 9.84
N LEU A 124 -2.74 30.45 8.87
CA LEU A 124 -2.89 29.55 7.73
C LEU A 124 -1.91 28.37 7.81
N ILE A 125 -2.47 27.17 7.86
CA ILE A 125 -1.73 25.93 7.60
C ILE A 125 -2.11 25.44 6.20
N LEU A 126 -1.14 25.41 5.30
CA LEU A 126 -1.32 24.84 3.97
C LEU A 126 -0.79 23.40 3.97
N LEU A 127 -1.69 22.44 3.78
CA LEU A 127 -1.37 21.03 3.65
C LEU A 127 -1.49 20.62 2.18
N ILE A 128 -0.46 19.99 1.63
CA ILE A 128 -0.44 19.50 0.26
C ILE A 128 -0.09 18.01 0.31
N SER A 129 -0.86 17.16 -0.36
CA SER A 129 -0.50 15.75 -0.54
C SER A 129 -0.19 15.42 -1.99
N VAL A 130 0.66 14.42 -2.21
CA VAL A 130 0.96 13.86 -3.53
C VAL A 130 0.92 12.34 -3.44
N ASP A 131 0.07 11.70 -4.24
CA ASP A 131 0.04 10.24 -4.36
C ASP A 131 1.19 9.79 -5.28
N GLY A 132 2.16 9.07 -4.70
CA GLY A 132 3.33 8.57 -5.39
C GLY A 132 4.59 9.44 -5.24
N GLU A 133 5.50 9.32 -6.21
CA GLU A 133 6.78 10.01 -6.16
C GLU A 133 6.69 11.44 -6.69
N GLU A 134 7.18 12.36 -5.88
CA GLU A 134 7.26 13.77 -6.20
C GLU A 134 8.44 14.08 -7.13
N ASN A 135 8.30 15.13 -7.94
CA ASN A 135 9.38 15.63 -8.79
C ASN A 135 10.36 16.49 -7.96
N GLU A 136 11.39 15.87 -7.40
CA GLU A 136 12.41 16.54 -6.56
C GLU A 136 13.10 17.76 -7.21
N LYS A 137 12.99 17.93 -8.54
CA LYS A 137 13.53 19.09 -9.27
C LYS A 137 12.55 20.27 -9.37
N ASN A 138 11.29 20.09 -8.99
CA ASN A 138 10.28 21.16 -9.01
C ASN A 138 10.67 22.26 -8.00
N LYS A 139 10.53 23.53 -8.40
CA LYS A 139 11.01 24.67 -7.60
C LYS A 139 10.24 24.79 -6.28
N LEU A 140 8.92 24.61 -6.30
CA LEU A 140 8.09 24.63 -5.10
C LEU A 140 8.52 23.58 -4.07
N ILE A 141 8.83 22.36 -4.52
CA ILE A 141 9.30 21.29 -3.61
C ILE A 141 10.64 21.65 -2.98
N ILE A 142 11.57 22.21 -3.76
CA ILE A 142 12.87 22.67 -3.25
C ILE A 142 12.67 23.79 -2.21
N THR A 143 11.79 24.75 -2.48
CA THR A 143 11.45 25.84 -1.55
C THR A 143 10.84 25.30 -0.26
N ILE A 144 9.86 24.40 -0.35
CA ILE A 144 9.23 23.78 0.83
C ILE A 144 10.25 22.98 1.63
N LYS A 145 11.13 22.22 0.98
CA LYS A 145 12.18 21.44 1.65
C LYS A 145 13.12 22.33 2.46
N ASN A 146 13.52 23.47 1.92
CA ASN A 146 14.47 24.38 2.55
C ASN A 146 13.83 25.21 3.67
N ASN A 147 12.62 25.74 3.43
CA ASN A 147 12.05 26.79 4.29
C ASN A 147 10.83 26.32 5.13
N HIS A 148 10.24 25.16 4.81
CA HIS A 148 8.98 24.67 5.38
C HIS A 148 9.08 23.20 5.82
N TYR A 149 8.01 22.41 5.72
CA TYR A 149 8.00 21.00 6.13
C TYR A 149 7.71 20.07 4.94
N LEU A 150 8.72 19.30 4.55
CA LEU A 150 8.59 18.21 3.58
C LEU A 150 8.52 16.87 4.33
N VAL A 151 7.36 16.24 4.36
CA VAL A 151 7.12 14.93 4.97
C VAL A 151 7.15 13.85 3.89
N LYS A 152 8.20 13.03 3.88
CA LYS A 152 8.38 11.99 2.84
C LYS A 152 8.39 10.59 3.45
N TYR A 153 7.36 9.80 3.14
CA TYR A 153 7.24 8.42 3.62
C TYR A 153 7.68 7.40 2.57
N LYS A 154 8.52 6.46 3.00
CA LYS A 154 8.89 5.27 2.23
C LYS A 154 8.28 4.05 2.90
N TYR A 155 8.12 2.96 2.13
CA TYR A 155 7.70 1.69 2.69
C TYR A 155 8.60 1.30 3.86
N LEU A 156 7.96 0.96 4.98
CA LEU A 156 8.68 0.50 6.16
C LEU A 156 9.22 -0.91 5.93
N LYS A 157 10.44 -1.18 6.40
CA LYS A 157 11.09 -2.49 6.30
C LYS A 157 11.84 -2.79 7.59
N GLY A 158 11.98 -4.09 7.90
CA GLY A 158 12.79 -4.56 9.03
C GLY A 158 12.35 -3.95 10.37
N GLU A 159 13.31 -3.42 11.13
CA GLU A 159 13.06 -2.86 12.47
C GLU A 159 12.10 -1.67 12.48
N ASP A 160 12.05 -0.86 11.41
CA ASP A 160 11.12 0.27 11.35
C ASP A 160 9.66 -0.20 11.21
N LEU A 161 9.44 -1.28 10.46
CA LEU A 161 8.14 -1.94 10.39
C LEU A 161 7.77 -2.54 11.76
N ASN A 162 8.69 -3.26 12.41
CA ASN A 162 8.47 -3.82 13.74
C ASN A 162 8.05 -2.75 14.75
N LYS A 163 8.75 -1.60 14.77
CA LYS A 163 8.41 -0.47 15.64
C LYS A 163 7.03 0.12 15.34
N ALA A 164 6.68 0.26 14.06
CA ALA A 164 5.36 0.76 13.68
C ALA A 164 4.24 -0.15 14.17
N VAL A 165 4.38 -1.47 14.00
CA VAL A 165 3.38 -2.44 14.46
C VAL A 165 3.31 -2.51 15.99
N LEU A 166 4.45 -2.44 16.69
CA LEU A 166 4.48 -2.32 18.15
C LEU A 166 3.74 -1.07 18.63
N ASN A 167 3.88 0.05 17.93
CA ASN A 167 3.16 1.28 18.24
C ASN A 167 1.66 1.18 17.97
N MET A 168 1.22 0.36 17.01
CA MET A 168 -0.21 0.09 16.79
C MET A 168 -0.81 -0.67 17.98
N PHE A 169 -0.11 -1.70 18.49
CA PHE A 169 -0.55 -2.41 19.69
C PHE A 169 -0.55 -1.52 20.94
N SER A 170 0.51 -0.73 21.15
CA SER A 170 0.61 0.12 22.34
C SER A 170 -0.47 1.20 22.39
N LYS A 171 -0.88 1.76 21.23
CA LYS A 171 -2.03 2.68 21.14
C LYS A 171 -3.34 2.04 21.59
N ASN A 172 -3.48 0.73 21.44
CA ASN A 172 -4.64 -0.05 21.88
C ASN A 172 -4.43 -0.68 23.29
N ASN A 173 -3.44 -0.23 24.05
CA ASN A 173 -3.06 -0.77 25.37
C ASN A 173 -2.75 -2.29 25.33
N LYS A 174 -2.21 -2.77 24.21
CA LYS A 174 -1.77 -4.16 24.04
C LYS A 174 -0.24 -4.25 23.92
N SER A 175 0.29 -5.42 24.25
CA SER A 175 1.70 -5.80 24.12
C SER A 175 1.83 -7.13 23.39
N ILE A 176 2.93 -7.26 22.65
CA ILE A 176 3.28 -8.45 21.89
C ILE A 176 4.80 -8.64 22.00
N ASN A 177 5.24 -9.88 22.19
CA ASN A 177 6.68 -10.16 22.25
C ASN A 177 7.30 -10.13 20.84
N ARG A 178 8.63 -10.05 20.74
CA ARG A 178 9.33 -9.97 19.44
C ARG A 178 9.09 -11.18 18.53
N ALA A 179 9.00 -12.38 19.08
CA ALA A 179 8.82 -13.60 18.30
C ALA A 179 7.44 -13.62 17.64
N ASP A 180 6.40 -13.29 18.41
CA ASP A 180 5.01 -13.25 17.96
C ASP A 180 4.75 -12.09 17.00
N LEU A 181 5.40 -10.94 17.23
CA LEU A 181 5.38 -9.81 16.29
C LEU A 181 5.96 -10.20 14.92
N THR A 182 7.11 -10.87 14.92
CA THR A 182 7.75 -11.34 13.68
C THR A 182 6.85 -12.35 12.98
N TYR A 183 6.20 -13.22 13.76
CA TYR A 183 5.24 -14.19 13.23
C TYR A 183 4.01 -13.52 12.61
N LEU A 184 3.43 -12.52 13.27
CA LEU A 184 2.32 -11.72 12.74
C LEU A 184 2.69 -11.09 11.39
N ILE A 185 3.80 -10.35 11.35
CA ILE A 185 4.27 -9.68 10.13
C ILE A 185 4.52 -10.70 9.00
N SER A 186 5.03 -11.89 9.32
CA SER A 186 5.20 -12.96 8.33
C SER A 186 3.88 -13.50 7.76
N LYS A 187 2.77 -13.39 8.50
CA LYS A 187 1.43 -13.79 8.03
C LYS A 187 0.71 -12.70 7.25
N THR A 188 0.95 -11.44 7.56
CA THR A 188 0.24 -10.28 6.98
C THR A 188 1.01 -9.61 5.85
N GLY A 189 2.29 -9.96 5.68
CA GLY A 189 3.17 -9.26 4.76
C GLY A 189 3.54 -7.85 5.25
N ASN A 190 3.88 -6.96 4.30
CA ASN A 190 4.43 -5.63 4.60
C ASN A 190 3.43 -4.48 4.38
N SER A 191 2.15 -4.78 4.10
CA SER A 191 1.13 -3.74 3.92
C SER A 191 0.68 -3.22 5.27
N LEU A 192 1.01 -1.96 5.61
CA LEU A 192 0.59 -1.36 6.89
C LEU A 192 -0.93 -1.30 7.04
N TYR A 193 -1.67 -1.18 5.93
CA TYR A 193 -3.13 -1.25 5.94
C TYR A 193 -3.64 -2.62 6.39
N GLU A 194 -3.10 -3.70 5.83
CA GLU A 194 -3.50 -5.06 6.20
C GLU A 194 -3.07 -5.37 7.62
N ILE A 195 -1.85 -4.99 8.00
CA ILE A 195 -1.38 -5.16 9.37
C ILE A 195 -2.27 -4.43 10.36
N GLN A 196 -2.65 -3.17 10.10
CA GLN A 196 -3.55 -2.41 10.97
C GLN A 196 -4.88 -3.17 11.19
N LEU A 197 -5.48 -3.70 10.13
CA LEU A 197 -6.73 -4.46 10.23
C LEU A 197 -6.56 -5.72 11.09
N GLU A 198 -5.46 -6.45 10.95
CA GLU A 198 -5.18 -7.62 11.78
C GLU A 198 -4.88 -7.25 13.24
N VAL A 199 -4.16 -6.15 13.47
CA VAL A 199 -3.91 -5.60 14.82
C VAL A 199 -5.23 -5.24 15.48
N ASP A 200 -6.12 -4.52 14.78
CA ASP A 200 -7.42 -4.10 15.32
C ASP A 200 -8.29 -5.31 15.67
N LYS A 201 -8.30 -6.35 14.82
CA LYS A 201 -9.00 -7.62 15.12
C LYS A 201 -8.41 -8.34 16.33
N LEU A 202 -7.09 -8.43 16.45
CA LEU A 202 -6.43 -9.04 17.60
C LEU A 202 -6.71 -8.27 18.89
N CYS A 203 -6.67 -6.94 18.84
CA CYS A 203 -6.99 -6.09 19.98
C CYS A 203 -8.45 -6.26 20.41
N ALA A 204 -9.38 -6.34 19.44
CA ALA A 204 -10.80 -6.58 19.69
C ALA A 204 -11.08 -7.99 20.22
N TYR A 205 -10.33 -9.01 19.78
CA TYR A 205 -10.45 -10.37 20.32
C TYR A 205 -9.96 -10.46 21.77
N LYS A 206 -8.83 -9.82 22.07
CA LYS A 206 -8.20 -9.81 23.40
C LYS A 206 -8.62 -8.59 24.22
N MET A 207 -9.90 -8.21 24.26
CA MET A 207 -10.36 -6.96 24.91
C MET A 207 -9.76 -6.72 26.30
N ASP A 208 -9.88 -7.69 27.22
CA ASP A 208 -9.47 -7.54 28.63
C ASP A 208 -8.02 -7.95 28.88
N GLU A 209 -7.42 -8.70 27.95
CA GLU A 209 -6.06 -9.22 28.11
C GLU A 209 -5.05 -8.31 27.40
N PRO A 210 -3.96 -7.90 28.07
CA PRO A 210 -2.99 -6.99 27.47
C PRO A 210 -2.07 -7.68 26.45
N ASN A 211 -1.86 -8.99 26.57
CA ASN A 211 -0.84 -9.69 25.81
C ASN A 211 -1.40 -10.46 24.62
N ILE A 212 -0.84 -10.22 23.44
CA ILE A 212 -1.08 -11.00 22.23
C ILE A 212 -0.04 -12.10 22.12
N THR A 213 -0.50 -13.33 21.91
CA THR A 213 0.35 -14.52 21.78
C THR A 213 0.30 -15.10 20.36
N LYS A 214 1.24 -15.98 20.03
CA LYS A 214 1.19 -16.78 18.79
C LYS A 214 -0.16 -17.48 18.59
N HIS A 215 -0.75 -18.02 19.65
CA HIS A 215 -2.01 -18.75 19.56
C HIS A 215 -3.16 -17.84 19.08
N ASP A 216 -3.21 -16.60 19.59
CA ASP A 216 -4.21 -15.62 19.18
C ASP A 216 -4.04 -15.23 17.71
N ILE A 217 -2.78 -15.07 17.27
CA ILE A 217 -2.44 -14.83 15.86
C ILE A 217 -2.86 -16.02 14.99
N ASP A 218 -2.75 -17.25 15.49
CA ASP A 218 -3.20 -18.44 14.77
C ASP A 218 -4.72 -18.55 14.62
N LEU A 219 -5.47 -18.09 15.63
CA LEU A 219 -6.93 -18.10 15.61
C LEU A 219 -7.54 -16.96 14.77
N ILE A 220 -6.98 -15.76 14.86
CA ILE A 220 -7.60 -14.55 14.30
C ILE A 220 -7.03 -14.20 12.92
N VAL A 221 -5.70 -14.29 12.78
CA VAL A 221 -5.01 -13.84 11.57
C VAL A 221 -5.03 -14.95 10.54
N HIS A 222 -6.01 -14.84 9.65
CA HIS A 222 -6.13 -15.69 8.49
C HIS A 222 -5.16 -15.23 7.41
N LYS A 223 -4.49 -16.20 6.78
CA LYS A 223 -3.68 -15.90 5.61
C LYS A 223 -4.58 -15.42 4.48
N GLY A 224 -4.16 -14.37 3.79
CA GLY A 224 -4.83 -13.95 2.57
C GLY A 224 -4.87 -15.11 1.57
N ILE A 225 -5.92 -15.13 0.73
CA ILE A 225 -6.05 -16.13 -0.33
C ILE A 225 -4.78 -16.19 -1.22
N GLU A 226 -4.09 -15.08 -1.45
CA GLU A 226 -2.84 -15.06 -2.23
C GLU A 226 -1.71 -15.85 -1.57
N ASP A 227 -1.54 -15.73 -0.26
CA ASP A 227 -0.54 -16.47 0.50
C ASP A 227 -0.88 -17.95 0.63
N ASN A 228 -2.16 -18.29 0.78
CA ASN A 228 -2.63 -19.67 0.77
C ASN A 228 -2.36 -20.32 -0.59
N ILE A 229 -2.71 -19.66 -1.69
CA ILE A 229 -2.43 -20.17 -3.04
C ILE A 229 -0.93 -20.26 -3.30
N PHE A 230 -0.13 -19.29 -2.84
CA PHE A 230 1.33 -19.36 -2.95
C PHE A 230 1.89 -20.59 -2.20
N LYS A 231 1.44 -20.81 -0.96
CA LYS A 231 1.85 -21.97 -0.16
C LYS A 231 1.37 -23.30 -0.77
N MET A 232 0.18 -23.32 -1.38
CA MET A 232 -0.31 -24.47 -2.13
C MET A 232 0.62 -24.81 -3.30
N VAL A 233 1.04 -23.80 -4.07
CA VAL A 233 1.99 -23.98 -5.18
C VAL A 233 3.36 -24.45 -4.69
N ASP A 234 3.82 -24.00 -3.52
CA ASP A 234 5.04 -24.52 -2.88
C ASP A 234 4.92 -26.01 -2.55
N TYR A 235 3.81 -26.46 -1.95
CA TYR A 235 3.55 -27.88 -1.71
C TYR A 235 3.46 -28.69 -3.01
N ILE A 236 2.79 -28.16 -4.04
CA ILE A 236 2.74 -28.75 -5.38
C ILE A 236 4.16 -28.94 -5.93
N SER A 237 5.04 -27.94 -5.79
CA SER A 237 6.44 -28.02 -6.25
C SER A 237 7.25 -29.12 -5.58
N LYS A 238 6.82 -29.51 -4.37
CA LYS A 238 7.43 -30.57 -3.55
C LYS A 238 6.70 -31.91 -3.70
N LYS A 239 5.71 -32.00 -4.60
CA LYS A 239 4.83 -33.16 -4.79
C LYS A 239 4.07 -33.58 -3.53
N ASP A 240 3.80 -32.61 -2.65
CA ASP A 240 3.05 -32.81 -1.41
C ASP A 240 1.56 -32.55 -1.62
N ALA A 241 0.89 -33.51 -2.26
CA ALA A 241 -0.52 -33.41 -2.59
C ALA A 241 -1.41 -33.27 -1.35
N GLN A 242 -1.05 -33.94 -0.25
CA GLN A 242 -1.84 -33.92 0.98
C GLN A 242 -1.95 -32.49 1.55
N ASN A 243 -0.82 -31.79 1.70
CA ASN A 243 -0.84 -30.43 2.22
C ASN A 243 -1.41 -29.42 1.21
N ALA A 244 -1.22 -29.65 -0.10
CA ALA A 244 -1.82 -28.80 -1.14
C ALA A 244 -3.36 -28.88 -1.13
N VAL A 245 -3.93 -30.10 -1.05
CA VAL A 245 -5.38 -30.32 -0.97
C VAL A 245 -5.94 -29.75 0.33
N SER A 246 -5.25 -29.92 1.46
CA SER A 246 -5.70 -29.32 2.73
C SER A 246 -5.83 -27.79 2.67
N ILE A 247 -4.97 -27.09 1.91
CA ILE A 247 -5.14 -25.66 1.67
C ILE A 247 -6.38 -25.39 0.82
N LEU A 248 -6.61 -26.18 -0.22
CA LEU A 248 -7.79 -26.03 -1.08
C LEU A 248 -9.08 -26.19 -0.26
N ASP A 249 -9.16 -27.23 0.57
CA ASP A 249 -10.31 -27.52 1.43
C ASP A 249 -10.59 -26.34 2.37
N ASN A 250 -9.56 -25.74 2.96
CA ASN A 250 -9.70 -24.57 3.82
C ASN A 250 -10.24 -23.35 3.05
N LEU A 251 -9.77 -23.11 1.83
CA LEU A 251 -10.27 -22.01 0.99
C LEU A 251 -11.75 -22.23 0.61
N LEU A 252 -12.12 -23.46 0.26
CA LEU A 252 -13.50 -23.83 -0.05
C LEU A 252 -14.40 -23.71 1.19
N TYR A 253 -13.92 -24.12 2.37
CA TYR A 253 -14.63 -23.97 3.64
C TYR A 253 -14.90 -22.50 3.98
N GLN A 254 -13.99 -21.60 3.59
CA GLN A 254 -14.16 -20.14 3.72
C GLN A 254 -15.12 -19.53 2.69
N ASN A 255 -15.80 -20.35 1.88
CA ASN A 255 -16.67 -19.95 0.78
C ASN A 255 -15.96 -19.06 -0.27
N GLU A 256 -14.65 -19.24 -0.46
CA GLU A 256 -13.93 -18.56 -1.54
C GLU A 256 -14.43 -19.07 -2.90
N ASN A 257 -14.63 -18.14 -3.83
CA ASN A 257 -15.18 -18.46 -5.13
C ASN A 257 -14.23 -19.36 -5.95
N HIS A 258 -14.74 -20.45 -6.53
CA HIS A 258 -13.95 -21.43 -7.29
C HIS A 258 -13.16 -20.82 -8.44
N LEU A 259 -13.78 -19.89 -9.19
CA LEU A 259 -13.13 -19.22 -10.32
C LEU A 259 -12.07 -18.24 -9.84
N ARG A 260 -12.25 -17.65 -8.66
CA ARG A 260 -11.22 -16.82 -8.01
C ARG A 260 -10.03 -17.68 -7.62
N ILE A 261 -10.24 -18.81 -6.94
CA ILE A 261 -9.19 -19.79 -6.59
C ILE A 261 -8.41 -20.20 -7.85
N LEU A 262 -9.12 -20.66 -8.89
CA LEU A 262 -8.53 -21.07 -10.16
C LEU A 262 -7.73 -19.95 -10.83
N GLY A 263 -8.30 -18.74 -10.89
CA GLY A 263 -7.64 -17.56 -11.43
C GLY A 263 -6.35 -17.21 -10.70
N MET A 264 -6.32 -17.41 -9.39
CA MET A 264 -5.13 -17.18 -8.56
C MET A 264 -4.06 -18.27 -8.77
N ILE A 265 -4.45 -19.54 -8.91
CA ILE A 265 -3.54 -20.63 -9.28
C ILE A 265 -2.90 -20.31 -10.64
N ILE A 266 -3.71 -19.96 -11.64
CA ILE A 266 -3.24 -19.58 -12.98
C ILE A 266 -2.26 -18.41 -12.91
N ARG A 267 -2.56 -17.38 -12.11
CA ARG A 267 -1.65 -16.25 -11.89
C ARG A 267 -0.31 -16.71 -11.34
N GLN A 268 -0.28 -17.57 -10.32
CA GLN A 268 0.97 -18.08 -9.75
C GLN A 268 1.81 -18.84 -10.78
N PHE A 269 1.22 -19.76 -11.57
CA PHE A 269 1.96 -20.48 -12.60
C PHE A 269 2.46 -19.56 -13.73
N ARG A 270 1.70 -18.52 -14.09
CA ARG A 270 2.18 -17.50 -15.05
C ARG A 270 3.39 -16.72 -14.50
N MET A 271 3.36 -16.34 -13.22
CA MET A 271 4.49 -15.67 -12.57
C MET A 271 5.72 -16.60 -12.49
N LEU A 272 5.52 -17.88 -12.20
CA LEU A 272 6.59 -18.89 -12.24
C LEU A 272 7.17 -19.04 -13.65
N LEU A 273 6.33 -19.10 -14.69
CA LEU A 273 6.79 -19.18 -16.07
C LEU A 273 7.66 -17.98 -16.45
N LEU A 274 7.17 -16.76 -16.16
CA LEU A 274 7.92 -15.53 -16.42
C LEU A 274 9.26 -15.53 -15.68
N THR A 275 9.25 -15.89 -14.40
CA THR A 275 10.46 -15.97 -13.58
C THR A 275 11.45 -16.96 -14.16
N LYS A 276 10.99 -18.16 -14.55
CA LYS A 276 11.84 -19.19 -15.15
C LYS A 276 12.47 -18.71 -16.45
N LEU A 277 11.69 -18.09 -17.35
CA LEU A 277 12.18 -17.54 -18.60
C LEU A 277 13.22 -16.43 -18.39
N CYS A 278 13.05 -15.59 -17.38
CA CYS A 278 14.03 -14.57 -17.03
C CYS A 278 15.32 -15.18 -16.46
N LEU A 279 15.22 -16.21 -15.63
CA LEU A 279 16.38 -16.93 -15.09
C LEU A 279 17.18 -17.65 -16.19
N ASP A 280 16.51 -18.29 -17.14
CA ASP A 280 17.16 -18.95 -18.29
C ASP A 280 17.90 -17.94 -19.18
N LYS A 281 17.37 -16.72 -19.31
CA LYS A 281 18.02 -15.59 -19.98
C LYS A 281 19.08 -14.88 -19.14
N ARG A 282 19.34 -15.35 -17.91
CA ARG A 282 20.30 -14.77 -16.95
C ARG A 282 20.06 -13.28 -16.66
N LEU A 283 18.80 -12.86 -16.64
CA LEU A 283 18.43 -11.48 -16.33
C LEU A 283 18.69 -11.16 -14.84
N SER A 284 18.90 -9.87 -14.55
CA SER A 284 19.15 -9.43 -13.18
C SER A 284 17.89 -9.51 -12.30
N PHE A 285 18.07 -9.53 -10.98
CA PHE A 285 16.97 -9.48 -10.02
C PHE A 285 16.02 -8.28 -10.27
N ASN A 286 16.59 -7.12 -10.61
CA ASN A 286 15.81 -5.91 -10.89
C ASN A 286 15.00 -6.03 -12.18
N ASP A 287 15.49 -6.75 -13.18
CA ASP A 287 14.75 -6.98 -14.42
C ASP A 287 13.61 -7.98 -14.17
N ILE A 288 13.86 -9.07 -13.43
CA ILE A 288 12.82 -10.01 -13.00
C ILE A 288 11.71 -9.25 -12.25
N LYS A 289 12.08 -8.38 -11.30
CA LYS A 289 11.14 -7.56 -10.54
C LYS A 289 10.26 -6.68 -11.44
N LYS A 290 10.84 -6.07 -12.47
CA LYS A 290 10.10 -5.28 -13.48
C LYS A 290 9.14 -6.15 -14.29
N TYR A 291 9.58 -7.31 -14.78
CA TYR A 291 8.73 -8.21 -15.57
C TYR A 291 7.56 -8.80 -14.78
N LEU A 292 7.79 -9.13 -13.50
CA LEU A 292 6.73 -9.58 -12.59
C LEU A 292 5.78 -8.44 -12.17
N ASN A 293 6.11 -7.19 -12.51
CA ASN A 293 5.36 -5.99 -12.15
C ASN A 293 5.04 -5.92 -10.64
N THR A 294 5.98 -6.36 -9.79
CA THR A 294 5.83 -6.34 -8.33
C THR A 294 6.80 -5.36 -7.70
N LYS A 295 6.33 -4.63 -6.68
CA LYS A 295 7.17 -3.74 -5.87
C LYS A 295 7.89 -4.48 -4.74
N SER A 296 7.47 -5.71 -4.42
CA SER A 296 7.98 -6.49 -3.29
C SER A 296 9.19 -7.34 -3.67
N ASP A 297 10.35 -7.03 -3.08
CA ASP A 297 11.58 -7.85 -3.25
C ASP A 297 11.38 -9.28 -2.72
N PHE A 298 10.60 -9.42 -1.64
CA PHE A 298 10.30 -10.70 -1.02
C PHE A 298 9.52 -11.63 -1.96
N GLN A 299 8.50 -11.10 -2.66
CA GLN A 299 7.74 -11.88 -3.65
C GLN A 299 8.65 -12.36 -4.79
N VAL A 300 9.55 -11.50 -5.28
CA VAL A 300 10.50 -11.88 -6.35
C VAL A 300 11.42 -13.01 -5.88
N GLN A 301 11.98 -12.90 -4.67
CA GLN A 301 12.84 -13.96 -4.11
C GLN A 301 12.09 -15.29 -3.96
N ASN A 302 10.84 -15.23 -3.52
CA ASN A 302 9.95 -16.39 -3.38
C ASN A 302 9.65 -17.07 -4.73
N PHE A 303 9.39 -16.30 -5.79
CA PHE A 303 9.23 -16.90 -7.12
C PHE A 303 10.53 -17.48 -7.66
N ILE A 304 11.67 -16.81 -7.42
CA ILE A 304 12.97 -17.32 -7.83
C ILE A 304 13.30 -18.64 -7.13
N SER A 305 12.95 -18.78 -5.84
CA SER A 305 13.17 -20.03 -5.11
C SER A 305 12.28 -21.15 -5.63
N LEU A 306 10.98 -20.90 -5.84
CA LEU A 306 10.04 -21.88 -6.39
C LEU A 306 10.38 -22.29 -7.83
N ALA A 307 10.75 -21.34 -8.68
CA ALA A 307 11.07 -21.60 -10.09
C ALA A 307 12.26 -22.56 -10.27
N LYS A 308 13.09 -22.78 -9.24
CA LYS A 308 14.16 -23.80 -9.28
C LYS A 308 13.62 -25.23 -9.31
N ASN A 309 12.46 -25.47 -8.71
CA ASN A 309 11.84 -26.80 -8.60
C ASN A 309 11.02 -27.19 -9.82
N PHE A 310 10.79 -26.26 -10.76
CA PHE A 310 10.01 -26.50 -11.97
C PHE A 310 10.85 -26.35 -13.23
N ASP A 311 10.52 -27.11 -14.27
CA ASP A 311 10.95 -26.85 -15.64
C ASP A 311 9.85 -26.15 -16.45
N ILE A 312 10.23 -25.53 -17.57
CA ILE A 312 9.28 -24.78 -18.41
C ILE A 312 8.16 -25.70 -18.92
N LYS A 313 8.47 -26.97 -19.23
CA LYS A 313 7.49 -27.94 -19.73
C LYS A 313 6.46 -28.29 -18.66
N SER A 314 6.86 -28.53 -17.42
CA SER A 314 5.94 -28.78 -16.30
C SER A 314 5.04 -27.58 -16.04
N ILE A 315 5.57 -26.35 -16.08
CA ILE A 315 4.75 -25.14 -15.90
C ILE A 315 3.73 -24.99 -17.04
N ALA A 316 4.16 -25.22 -18.28
CA ALA A 316 3.26 -25.17 -19.44
C ALA A 316 2.15 -26.24 -19.36
N ASN A 317 2.49 -27.46 -18.92
CA ASN A 317 1.50 -28.52 -18.67
C ASN A 317 0.53 -28.14 -17.55
N SER A 318 1.04 -27.56 -16.46
CA SER A 318 0.21 -27.07 -15.35
C SER A 318 -0.82 -26.03 -15.81
N LEU A 319 -0.42 -25.10 -16.68
CA LEU A 319 -1.31 -24.13 -17.28
C LEU A 319 -2.35 -24.76 -18.22
N ARG A 320 -2.00 -25.85 -18.92
CA ARG A 320 -2.96 -26.63 -19.73
C ARG A 320 -3.98 -27.35 -18.85
N CYS A 321 -3.56 -27.96 -17.74
CA CYS A 321 -4.46 -28.54 -16.76
C CYS A 321 -5.44 -27.48 -16.23
N CYS A 322 -4.95 -26.29 -15.87
CA CYS A 322 -5.81 -25.18 -15.44
C CYS A 322 -6.83 -24.76 -16.52
N LEU A 323 -6.42 -24.73 -17.80
CA LEU A 323 -7.32 -24.42 -18.91
C LEU A 323 -8.43 -25.47 -19.06
N ASN A 324 -8.08 -26.75 -18.99
CA ASN A 324 -9.06 -27.84 -19.05
C ASN A 324 -10.04 -27.77 -17.88
N THR A 325 -9.55 -27.49 -16.66
CA THR A 325 -10.39 -27.29 -15.47
C THR A 325 -11.35 -26.11 -15.64
N ASP A 326 -10.87 -24.96 -16.14
CA ASP A 326 -11.72 -23.79 -16.41
C ASP A 326 -12.84 -24.11 -17.41
N MET A 327 -12.52 -24.83 -18.48
CA MET A 327 -13.52 -25.29 -19.46
C MET A 327 -14.55 -26.22 -18.81
N ASN A 328 -14.10 -27.24 -18.08
CA ASN A 328 -14.99 -28.22 -17.45
C ASN A 328 -15.95 -27.61 -16.44
N ILE A 329 -15.51 -26.58 -15.70
CA ILE A 329 -16.35 -25.83 -14.77
C ILE A 329 -17.39 -25.00 -15.56
N LYS A 330 -16.97 -24.26 -16.60
CA LYS A 330 -17.86 -23.37 -17.36
C LYS A 330 -18.88 -24.10 -18.22
N THR A 331 -18.56 -25.29 -18.71
CA THR A 331 -19.49 -26.12 -19.50
C THR A 331 -20.41 -26.96 -18.62
N GLY A 332 -20.23 -26.95 -17.29
CA GLY A 332 -21.02 -27.76 -16.36
C GLY A 332 -20.70 -29.25 -16.39
N ASN A 333 -19.58 -29.65 -17.03
CA ASN A 333 -19.18 -31.05 -17.15
C ASN A 333 -18.69 -31.66 -15.82
N CYS A 334 -18.26 -30.82 -14.88
CA CYS A 334 -17.76 -31.28 -13.58
C CYS A 334 -18.21 -30.33 -12.46
N ASN A 335 -18.44 -30.88 -11.27
CA ASN A 335 -18.68 -30.06 -10.09
C ASN A 335 -17.42 -29.22 -9.80
N PRO A 336 -17.54 -27.90 -9.55
CA PRO A 336 -16.38 -27.03 -9.31
C PRO A 336 -15.44 -27.47 -8.18
N ASN A 337 -15.96 -28.06 -7.08
CA ASN A 337 -15.13 -28.59 -6.00
C ASN A 337 -14.24 -29.72 -6.52
N MET A 338 -14.87 -30.73 -7.12
CA MET A 338 -14.18 -31.90 -7.66
C MET A 338 -13.19 -31.53 -8.75
N ALA A 339 -13.54 -30.58 -9.62
CA ALA A 339 -12.69 -30.09 -10.69
C ALA A 339 -11.40 -29.44 -10.14
N LEU A 340 -11.48 -28.69 -9.04
CA LEU A 340 -10.33 -28.08 -8.37
C LEU A 340 -9.50 -29.10 -7.61
N GLU A 341 -10.11 -30.05 -6.90
CA GLU A 341 -9.40 -31.13 -6.21
C GLU A 341 -8.58 -31.97 -7.19
N MET A 342 -9.22 -32.38 -8.29
CA MET A 342 -8.55 -33.13 -9.36
C MET A 342 -7.40 -32.32 -9.97
N LEU A 343 -7.59 -31.02 -10.18
CA LEU A 343 -6.54 -30.13 -10.66
C LEU A 343 -5.34 -30.14 -9.71
N VAL A 344 -5.54 -29.91 -8.41
CA VAL A 344 -4.44 -29.86 -7.43
C VAL A 344 -3.68 -31.20 -7.39
N ILE A 345 -4.40 -32.32 -7.43
CA ILE A 345 -3.79 -33.65 -7.47
C ILE A 345 -2.98 -33.84 -8.77
N GLU A 346 -3.52 -33.41 -9.91
CA GLU A 346 -2.86 -33.54 -11.21
C GLU A 346 -1.59 -32.68 -11.29
N LEU A 347 -1.61 -31.49 -10.70
CA LEU A 347 -0.46 -30.59 -10.62
C LEU A 347 0.69 -31.15 -9.76
N CYS A 348 0.41 -32.07 -8.83
CA CYS A 348 1.43 -32.69 -7.96
C CYS A 348 2.15 -33.88 -8.60
N LYS A 349 1.74 -34.34 -9.79
CA LYS A 349 2.37 -35.45 -10.50
C LYS A 349 3.67 -35.01 -11.16
#